data_AF-A0A7H9DXI2-F1
#
_entry.id   AF-A0A7H9DXI2-F1
#
_cell.length_a   1.000
_cell.length_b   1.000
_cell.length_c   1.000
_cell.angle_alpha   90.00
_cell.angle_beta   90.00
_cell.angle_gamma   90.00
#
_symmetry.space_group_name_H-M   'P 1'
#
loop_
_entity.id
_entity.type
_entity.pdbx_description
1 polymer ?
#
loop_
_entity_poly.entity_id
_entity_poly.type
_entity_poly.pdbx_seq_one_letter_code
_entity_poly.pdbx_strand_id
1 'polypeptide(L)' 'MDSSDINKYEKGKTNLTIRNLIRIAKALNVHPKILLDFDFDLNKYNNE' A
#
# COMPACT_ATOMS: atom_id res chain seq x y z
N MET A 1 -13.48 -5.77 -1.32
CA MET A 1 -12.67 -5.08 -0.31
C MET A 1 -13.67 -4.58 0.68
N ASP A 2 -13.69 -5.24 1.82
CA ASP A 2 -14.54 -4.84 2.93
C ASP A 2 -13.81 -3.78 3.76
N SER A 3 -14.55 -2.95 4.52
CA SER A 3 -13.97 -1.95 5.42
C SER A 3 -12.96 -2.56 6.40
N SER A 4 -13.15 -3.83 6.74
CA SER A 4 -12.25 -4.61 7.60
C SER A 4 -10.85 -4.81 7.00
N ASP A 5 -10.75 -4.91 5.67
CA ASP A 5 -9.46 -5.08 4.99
C ASP A 5 -8.69 -3.76 4.96
N ILE A 6 -9.38 -2.65 4.69
CA ILE A 6 -8.78 -1.30 4.61
C ILE A 6 -8.09 -0.93 5.93
N ASN A 7 -8.77 -1.13 7.05
CA ASN A 7 -8.23 -0.86 8.40
C ASN A 7 -7.00 -1.72 8.75
N LYS A 8 -6.80 -2.90 8.12
CA LYS A 8 -5.58 -3.71 8.32
C LYS A 8 -4.39 -3.16 7.54
N TYR A 9 -4.61 -2.63 6.33
CA TYR A 9 -3.57 -1.98 5.54
C TYR A 9 -3.06 -0.71 6.23
N GLU A 10 -3.98 0.14 6.72
CA GLU A 10 -3.62 1.39 7.41
C GLU A 10 -2.79 1.16 8.68
N LYS A 11 -2.98 0.01 9.34
CA LYS A 11 -2.23 -0.39 10.55
C LYS A 11 -0.97 -1.19 10.25
N GLY A 12 -0.62 -1.39 8.98
CA GLY A 12 0.52 -2.22 8.58
C GLY A 12 0.41 -3.70 8.98
N LYS A 13 -0.80 -4.19 9.25
CA LYS A 13 -1.06 -5.57 9.74
C LYS A 13 -1.20 -6.60 8.61
N THR A 14 -1.10 -6.17 7.35
CA THR A 14 -1.18 -7.07 6.21
C THR A 14 -0.38 -6.52 5.04
N ASN A 15 0.31 -7.41 4.31
CA ASN A 15 1.11 -7.00 3.16
C ASN A 15 0.21 -6.56 2.01
N LEU A 16 0.49 -5.38 1.46
CA LEU A 16 -0.17 -4.89 0.27
C LEU A 16 0.30 -5.67 -0.95
N THR A 17 -0.61 -6.42 -1.58
CA THR A 17 -0.31 -7.06 -2.87
C THR A 17 -0.44 -6.06 -4.02
N ILE A 18 0.30 -6.27 -5.12
CA ILE A 18 0.18 -5.44 -6.34
C ILE A 18 -1.26 -5.41 -6.87
N ARG A 19 -1.99 -6.52 -6.77
CA ARG A 19 -3.42 -6.58 -7.12
C ARG A 19 -4.25 -5.58 -6.31
N ASN A 20 -4.02 -5.51 -5.00
CA ASN A 20 -4.77 -4.63 -4.10
C ASN A 20 -4.37 -3.17 -4.30
N LEU A 21 -3.09 -2.89 -4.53
CA LEU A 21 -2.61 -1.56 -4.93
C LEU A 21 -3.35 -1.05 -6.18
N ILE A 22 -3.45 -1.86 -7.24
CA ILE A 22 -4.17 -1.49 -8.48
C ILE A 22 -5.66 -1.25 -8.21
N ARG A 23 -6.29 -2.07 -7.35
CA ARG A 23 -7.70 -1.88 -6.97
C ARG A 23 -7.93 -0.57 -6.22
N ILE A 24 -7.03 -0.20 -5.31
CA ILE A 24 -7.08 1.07 -4.58
C ILE A 24 -6.90 2.24 -5.54
N ALA A 25 -5.90 2.17 -6.44
CA ALA A 25 -5.66 3.19 -7.46
C ALA A 25 -6.89 3.42 -8.35
N LYS A 26 -7.55 2.33 -8.77
CA LYS A 26 -8.79 2.40 -9.55
C LYS A 26 -9.95 3.01 -8.75
N ALA A 27 -10.11 2.65 -7.47
CA ALA A 27 -11.17 3.19 -6.63
C ALA A 27 -11.01 4.70 -6.36
N LEU A 28 -9.76 5.15 -6.23
CA LEU A 28 -9.41 6.56 -6.05
C LEU A 28 -9.30 7.34 -7.38
N ASN A 29 -9.44 6.66 -8.53
CA ASN A 29 -9.28 7.19 -9.87
C ASN A 29 -7.95 7.95 -10.09
N VAL A 30 -6.84 7.38 -9.60
CA VAL A 30 -5.49 7.91 -9.76
C VAL A 30 -4.55 6.88 -10.39
N HIS A 31 -3.46 7.34 -10.98
CA HIS A 31 -2.42 6.45 -11.47
C HIS A 31 -1.72 5.73 -10.29
N PRO A 32 -1.47 4.41 -10.33
CA PRO A 32 -0.88 3.67 -9.21
C PRO A 32 0.45 4.22 -8.69
N LYS A 33 1.24 4.88 -9.57
CA LYS A 33 2.49 5.56 -9.19
C LYS A 33 2.30 6.53 -8.01
N ILE A 34 1.17 7.22 -7.93
CA ILE A 34 0.90 8.20 -6.85
C ILE A 34 0.84 7.51 -5.48
N LEU A 35 0.36 6.27 -5.43
CA LEU A 35 0.30 5.48 -4.18
C LEU A 35 1.68 4.95 -3.75
N LEU A 36 2.67 5.00 -4.66
CA LEU A 36 4.05 4.59 -4.42
C LEU A 36 5.01 5.79 -4.34
N ASP A 37 4.49 7.02 -4.37
CA ASP A 37 5.28 8.24 -4.31
C ASP A 37 5.55 8.61 -2.85
N PHE A 38 6.31 7.77 -2.16
CA PHE A 38 6.70 7.96 -0.77
C PHE A 38 8.21 7.72 -0.62
N ASP A 39 8.81 8.35 0.39
CA ASP A 39 10.22 8.17 0.68
C ASP A 39 10.47 6.78 1.27
N PHE A 40 11.21 5.95 0.52
CA PHE A 40 11.52 4.59 0.93
C PHE A 40 12.89 4.57 1.60
N ASP A 41 12.91 4.54 2.93
CA ASP A 41 14.14 4.40 3.70
C ASP A 41 14.69 2.97 3.60
N LEU A 42 15.59 2.75 2.64
CA LEU A 42 16.29 1.47 2.47
C LEU A 42 17.17 1.12 3.67
N ASN A 43 17.67 2.11 4.41
CA ASN A 43 18.56 1.88 5.55
C ASN A 43 17.81 1.30 6.75
N LYS A 44 16.51 1.56 6.86
CA LYS A 44 15.62 0.96 7.88
C LYS A 44 15.56 -0.57 7.80
N TYR A 45 15.85 -1.14 6.62
CA TYR A 45 15.76 -2.58 6.35
C TYR A 45 17.12 -3.25 6.13
N ASN A 46 18.25 -2.55 6.36
CA ASN A 46 19.59 -3.14 6.26
C ASN A 46 20.00 -3.98 7.50
N ASN A 47 19.06 -4.32 8.39
CA ASN A 47 19.29 -5.12 9.60
C ASN A 47 18.49 -6.44 9.57
N GLU A 48 18.41 -7.10 8.42
CA GLU A 48 17.95 -8.49 8.27
C GLU A 48 19.03 -9.39 7.66
#